data_AF-A0A4Y2BQ61-F1
#
_entry.id   AF-A0A4Y2BQ61-F1
#
_cell.length_a   1.000
_cell.length_b   1.000
_cell.length_c   1.000
_cell.angle_alpha   90.00
_cell.angle_beta   90.00
_cell.angle_gamma   90.00
#
_symmetry.space_group_name_H-M   'P 1'
#
loop_
_entity.id
_entity.type
_entity.pdbx_description
1 polymer ?
#
loop_
_entity_poly.entity_id
_entity_poly.type
_entity_poly.pdbx_seq_one_letter_code
_entity_poly.pdbx_strand_id
1 'polypeptide(L)'
;MDQWATVLFTDESRFSLNTDSRRTFIWREPGTRYLPSNVRVIDHYGGGGLMVWAGIMLDGRTPLHVFERGIVTGVRYRDEILEPYVRLFRGAVGPEFILMDDNARPHRALLVDEFLESGDIRRMDWPARSPDLNPIEQLATPLREPPRK
;
A
#
# COMPACT_ATOMS: atom_id res chain seq x y z
N MET A 1 16.54 -23.65 2.72
CA MET A 1 15.35 -22.96 3.25
C MET A 1 15.36 -21.48 2.82
N ASP A 2 15.99 -21.17 1.68
CA ASP A 2 16.53 -19.82 1.42
C ASP A 2 15.77 -19.05 0.34
N GLN A 3 14.68 -19.61 -0.17
CA GLN A 3 13.90 -18.99 -1.26
C GLN A 3 13.31 -17.61 -0.88
N TRP A 4 13.07 -17.38 0.41
CA TRP A 4 12.46 -16.16 0.91
C TRP A 4 13.46 -15.01 1.08
N ALA A 5 14.76 -15.30 1.08
CA ALA A 5 15.79 -14.29 1.22
C ALA A 5 15.88 -13.37 -0.01
N THR A 6 15.42 -13.83 -1.17
CA THR A 6 15.46 -13.08 -2.43
C THR A 6 14.13 -12.46 -2.83
N VAL A 7 13.11 -12.55 -1.95
CA VAL A 7 11.76 -12.02 -2.19
C VAL A 7 11.63 -10.63 -1.59
N LEU A 8 11.30 -9.65 -2.41
CA LEU A 8 10.88 -8.32 -1.95
C LEU A 8 9.37 -8.31 -1.79
N PHE A 9 8.89 -8.29 -0.55
CA PHE A 9 7.48 -8.12 -0.22
C PHE A 9 7.12 -6.65 -0.24
N THR A 10 6.07 -6.28 -0.97
CA THR A 10 5.66 -4.87 -1.13
C THR A 10 4.17 -4.69 -0.86
N ASP A 11 3.77 -3.47 -0.45
CA ASP A 11 2.36 -3.09 -0.25
C ASP A 11 2.19 -1.56 -0.27
N GLU A 12 0.97 -1.13 -0.58
CA GLU A 12 0.51 0.25 -0.48
C GLU A 12 -0.45 0.44 0.72
N SER A 13 -0.04 1.27 1.67
CA SER A 13 -0.86 1.64 2.82
C SER A 13 -1.37 3.08 2.71
N ARG A 14 -2.68 3.27 2.94
CA ARG A 14 -3.29 4.60 3.05
C ARG A 14 -3.29 5.10 4.50
N PHE A 15 -2.63 6.21 4.75
CA PHE A 15 -2.64 6.94 6.02
C PHE A 15 -3.61 8.10 5.94
N SER A 16 -4.63 8.13 6.80
CA SER A 16 -5.60 9.23 6.82
C SER A 16 -5.12 10.34 7.76
N LEU A 17 -5.00 11.57 7.26
CA LEU A 17 -4.65 12.73 8.09
C LEU A 17 -5.79 13.17 9.01
N ASN A 18 -7.02 12.79 8.65
CA ASN A 18 -8.17 12.95 9.53
C ASN A 18 -8.26 11.70 10.41
N THR A 19 -8.09 11.87 11.72
CA THR A 19 -8.41 10.84 12.70
C THR A 19 -9.88 10.47 12.52
N ASP A 20 -10.12 9.32 11.90
CA ASP A 20 -11.44 8.69 11.91
C ASP A 20 -11.68 8.15 13.32
N SER A 21 -11.85 9.06 14.28
CA SER A 21 -12.46 8.72 15.55
C SER A 21 -13.92 8.38 15.22
N ARG A 22 -14.15 7.10 14.92
CA ARG A 22 -15.44 6.52 14.52
C ARG A 22 -16.53 6.61 15.60
N ARG A 23 -16.33 7.39 16.67
CA ARG A 23 -17.27 7.56 17.77
C ARG A 23 -17.30 9.00 18.25
N THR A 24 -18.05 9.84 17.53
CA THR A 24 -18.57 11.10 18.08
C THR A 24 -19.98 10.82 18.57
N PHE A 25 -20.24 10.98 19.87
CA PHE A 25 -21.59 10.89 20.42
C PHE A 25 -22.30 12.24 20.24
N ILE A 26 -23.50 12.23 19.65
CA ILE A 26 -24.37 13.40 19.50
C ILE A 26 -25.63 13.15 20.32
N TRP A 27 -25.90 14.00 21.31
CA TRP A 27 -27.16 14.02 22.03
C TRP A 27 -28.17 14.86 21.24
N ARG A 28 -29.37 14.32 21.00
CA ARG A 28 -30.44 15.01 20.24
C ARG A 28 -31.83 14.60 20.69
N GLU A 29 -32.80 15.46 20.42
CA GLU A 29 -34.21 15.22 20.72
C GLU A 29 -34.84 14.15 19.79
N PRO A 30 -35.84 13.37 20.26
CA PRO A 30 -36.56 12.42 19.43
C PRO A 30 -37.13 13.06 18.16
N GLY A 31 -36.95 12.41 16.99
CA GLY A 31 -37.45 12.91 15.70
C GLY A 31 -36.51 13.85 14.94
N THR A 32 -35.43 14.35 15.56
CA THR A 32 -34.52 15.35 14.93
C THR A 32 -33.35 14.72 14.18
N ARG A 33 -33.45 13.44 13.79
CA ARG A 33 -32.34 12.62 13.29
C ARG A 33 -31.66 13.18 12.04
N TYR A 34 -32.42 13.80 11.14
CA TYR A 34 -31.95 14.24 9.84
C TYR A 34 -31.69 15.75 9.75
N LEU A 35 -31.80 16.48 10.88
CA LEU A 35 -31.43 17.89 10.88
C LEU A 35 -29.92 18.04 10.60
N PRO A 36 -29.50 19.04 9.80
CA PRO A 36 -28.09 19.26 9.49
C PRO A 36 -27.19 19.41 10.73
N SER A 37 -27.73 19.91 11.84
CA SER A 37 -27.03 20.02 13.14
C SER A 37 -26.80 18.67 13.84
N ASN A 38 -27.53 17.62 13.45
CA ASN A 38 -27.55 16.29 14.07
C ASN A 38 -27.03 15.18 13.14
N VAL A 39 -26.54 15.56 11.96
CA VAL A 39 -25.95 14.67 10.96
C VAL A 39 -24.54 15.16 10.68
N ARG A 40 -23.55 14.32 10.97
CA ARG A 40 -22.18 14.54 10.50
C ARG A 40 -22.04 13.86 9.14
N VAL A 41 -21.64 14.62 8.13
CA VAL A 41 -21.21 14.02 6.85
C VAL A 41 -19.98 13.18 7.13
N ILE A 42 -20.10 11.87 6.97
CA ILE A 42 -18.95 10.96 6.96
C ILE A 42 -18.36 11.07 5.56
N ASP A 43 -17.35 11.90 5.44
CA ASP A 43 -16.60 11.99 4.20
C ASP A 43 -15.76 10.71 4.03
N HIS A 44 -16.27 9.77 3.24
CA HIS A 44 -15.55 8.54 2.91
C HIS A 44 -14.32 8.81 2.01
N TYR A 45 -14.18 10.01 1.41
CA TYR A 45 -13.24 10.24 0.30
C TYR A 45 -12.40 11.53 0.35
N GLY A 46 -12.77 12.55 1.12
CA GLY A 46 -12.12 13.88 1.14
C GLY A 46 -11.34 14.21 2.40
N GLY A 47 -11.23 13.27 3.35
CA GLY A 47 -10.12 13.27 4.29
C GLY A 47 -8.84 12.92 3.54
N GLY A 48 -8.08 13.94 3.12
CA GLY A 48 -6.79 13.78 2.45
C GLY A 48 -5.99 12.66 3.11
N GLY A 49 -5.69 11.62 2.34
CA GLY A 49 -4.92 10.47 2.78
C GLY A 49 -3.62 10.41 2.00
N LEU A 50 -2.55 10.09 2.70
CA LEU A 50 -1.25 9.83 2.10
C LEU A 50 -1.19 8.35 1.72
N MET A 51 -0.95 8.05 0.45
CA MET A 51 -0.67 6.69 0.04
C MET A 51 0.84 6.48 0.10
N VAL A 52 1.25 5.46 0.84
CA VAL A 52 2.66 5.16 1.09
C VAL A 52 2.93 3.75 0.59
N TRP A 53 3.99 3.60 -0.18
CA TRP A 53 4.52 2.31 -0.61
C TRP A 53 5.75 1.95 0.20
N ALA A 54 5.91 0.66 0.48
CA ALA A 54 7.07 0.12 1.16
C ALA A 54 7.41 -1.27 0.62
N GLY A 55 8.69 -1.62 0.69
CA GLY A 55 9.18 -2.96 0.42
C GLY A 55 10.07 -3.48 1.56
N ILE A 56 9.95 -4.76 1.87
CA ILE A 56 10.79 -5.45 2.85
C ILE A 56 11.36 -6.74 2.25
N MET A 57 12.60 -7.05 2.60
CA MET A 57 13.31 -8.28 2.27
C MET A 57 14.00 -8.78 3.54
N LEU A 58 14.47 -10.02 3.57
CA LEU A 58 15.12 -10.58 4.76
C LEU A 58 16.37 -9.78 5.19
N ASP A 59 17.11 -9.25 4.22
CA ASP A 59 18.37 -8.54 4.42
C ASP A 59 18.23 -7.01 4.39
N GLY A 60 17.02 -6.48 4.25
CA GLY A 60 16.84 -5.04 4.11
C GLY A 60 15.40 -4.57 3.91
N ARG A 61 15.26 -3.27 3.68
CA ARG A 61 13.98 -2.61 3.38
C ARG A 61 14.19 -1.44 2.45
N THR A 62 13.16 -1.08 1.71
CA THR A 62 13.15 0.16 0.95
C THR A 62 12.92 1.36 1.88
N PRO A 63 13.33 2.57 1.46
CA PRO A 63 12.71 3.78 1.97
C PRO A 63 11.19 3.74 1.77
N LEU A 64 10.43 4.43 2.63
CA LEU A 64 9.01 4.64 2.41
C LEU A 64 8.84 5.63 1.26
N HIS A 65 8.13 5.21 0.21
CA HIS A 65 7.79 6.09 -0.89
C HIS A 65 6.40 6.68 -0.66
N VAL A 66 6.29 8.00 -0.79
CA VAL A 66 5.03 8.72 -0.57
C VAL A 66 4.50 9.15 -1.93
N PHE A 67 3.36 8.60 -2.34
CA PHE A 67 2.69 9.07 -3.54
C PHE A 67 2.07 10.44 -3.26
N GLU A 68 2.52 11.44 -4.02
CA GLU A 68 1.85 12.73 -4.05
C GLU A 68 0.41 12.56 -4.54
N ARG A 69 -0.50 13.38 -4.00
CA ARG A 69 -1.98 13.31 -4.15
C ARG A 69 -2.45 12.65 -5.45
N GLY A 70 -3.36 11.70 -5.35
CA GLY A 70 -3.99 11.08 -6.53
C GLY A 70 -4.19 9.59 -6.36
N ILE A 71 -4.53 8.93 -7.46
CA ILE A 71 -4.66 7.47 -7.55
C ILE A 71 -3.34 6.92 -8.09
N VAL A 72 -2.88 5.78 -7.57
CA VAL A 72 -1.75 5.04 -8.14
C VAL A 72 -2.21 4.39 -9.42
N THR A 73 -1.64 4.82 -10.54
CA THR A 73 -1.86 4.23 -11.87
C THR A 73 -0.69 3.32 -12.23
N GLY A 74 -0.85 2.45 -13.22
CA GLY A 74 0.26 1.59 -13.66
C GLY A 74 1.50 2.40 -14.07
N VAL A 75 1.31 3.55 -14.73
CA VAL A 75 2.40 4.46 -15.10
C VAL A 75 3.14 4.97 -13.87
N ARG A 76 2.42 5.45 -12.86
CA ARG A 76 3.01 5.90 -11.59
C ARG A 76 3.73 4.75 -10.87
N TYR A 77 3.12 3.57 -10.84
CA TYR A 77 3.75 2.40 -10.25
C TYR A 77 5.08 2.06 -10.95
N ARG A 78 5.13 2.08 -12.29
CA ARG A 78 6.38 1.90 -13.03
C ARG A 78 7.41 2.97 -12.70
N ASP A 79 7.05 4.25 -12.84
CA ASP A 79 7.99 5.37 -12.81
C ASP A 79 8.44 5.74 -11.39
N GLU A 80 7.53 5.67 -10.43
CA GLU A 80 7.79 6.06 -9.03
C GLU A 80 8.23 4.88 -8.16
N ILE A 81 7.87 3.64 -8.53
CA ILE A 81 8.18 2.44 -7.72
C ILE A 81 9.17 1.49 -8.41
N LEU A 82 8.81 0.96 -9.58
CA LEU A 82 9.57 -0.13 -10.19
C LEU A 82 10.95 0.32 -10.68
N GLU A 83 11.02 1.44 -11.38
CA GLU A 83 12.25 2.00 -11.92
C GLU A 83 13.25 2.40 -10.81
N PRO A 84 12.88 3.18 -9.77
CA PRO A 84 13.84 3.61 -8.76
C PRO A 84 14.16 2.54 -7.70
N TYR A 85 13.20 1.71 -7.29
CA TYR A 85 13.39 0.79 -6.17
C TYR A 85 13.54 -0.66 -6.65
N VAL A 86 12.57 -1.21 -7.37
CA VAL A 86 12.59 -2.65 -7.72
C VAL A 86 13.79 -2.98 -8.61
N ARG A 87 14.12 -2.12 -9.57
CA ARG A 87 15.30 -2.28 -10.44
C ARG A 87 16.62 -2.27 -9.65
N LEU A 88 16.72 -1.44 -8.61
CA LEU A 88 17.89 -1.38 -7.73
C LEU A 88 18.09 -2.71 -6.98
N PHE A 89 17.02 -3.24 -6.38
CA PHE A 89 17.08 -4.52 -5.67
C PHE A 89 17.32 -5.70 -6.62
N ARG A 90 16.73 -5.69 -7.83
CA ARG A 90 17.04 -6.68 -8.87
C ARG A 90 18.52 -6.69 -9.23
N GLY A 91 19.15 -5.52 -9.31
CA GLY A 91 20.58 -5.38 -9.58
C GLY A 91 21.46 -5.87 -8.43
N ALA A 92 21.04 -5.66 -7.18
CA ALA A 92 21.77 -6.09 -5.99
C ALA A 92 21.67 -7.60 -5.73
N VAL A 93 20.47 -8.17 -5.85
CA VAL A 93 20.19 -9.59 -5.56
C VAL A 93 20.54 -10.49 -6.75
N GLY A 94 20.40 -10.00 -7.98
CA GLY A 94 20.67 -10.79 -9.17
C GLY A 94 19.48 -11.68 -9.60
N PRO A 95 19.71 -12.69 -10.45
CA PRO A 95 18.65 -13.46 -11.14
C PRO A 95 17.65 -14.15 -10.22
N GLU A 96 18.04 -14.40 -8.97
CA GLU A 96 17.17 -15.03 -7.99
C GLU A 96 16.15 -14.08 -7.37
N PHE A 97 16.24 -12.78 -7.66
CA PHE A 97 15.29 -11.78 -7.19
C PHE A 97 13.86 -12.10 -7.61
N ILE A 98 12.94 -11.97 -6.66
CA ILE A 98 11.51 -12.13 -6.89
C ILE A 98 10.80 -10.91 -6.30
N LEU A 99 9.98 -10.25 -7.12
CA LEU A 99 9.06 -9.23 -6.66
C LEU A 99 7.78 -9.90 -6.18
N MET A 100 7.35 -9.58 -4.97
CA MET A 100 6.02 -9.86 -4.48
C MET A 100 5.25 -8.54 -4.37
N ASP A 101 4.15 -8.45 -5.11
CA ASP A 101 3.13 -7.41 -5.01
C ASP A 101 1.75 -8.06 -4.97
N ASP A 102 0.73 -7.25 -4.65
CA ASP A 102 -0.64 -7.72 -4.73
C ASP A 102 -1.16 -7.69 -6.19
N ASN A 103 -2.28 -8.34 -6.44
CA ASN A 103 -2.90 -8.36 -7.76
C ASN A 103 -3.72 -7.10 -8.07
N ALA A 104 -3.36 -5.93 -7.52
CA ALA A 104 -4.04 -4.69 -7.82
C ALA A 104 -3.96 -4.33 -9.31
N ARG A 105 -4.97 -3.61 -9.79
CA ARG A 105 -5.08 -3.23 -11.22
C ARG A 105 -3.84 -2.49 -11.75
N PRO A 106 -3.19 -1.57 -11.02
CA PRO A 106 -1.97 -0.92 -11.48
C PRO A 106 -0.80 -1.90 -11.70
N HIS A 107 -0.67 -2.92 -10.84
CA HIS A 107 0.43 -3.90 -10.90
C HIS A 107 0.26 -4.88 -12.06
N ARG A 108 -0.97 -5.05 -12.53
CA ARG A 108 -1.34 -5.90 -13.67
C ARG A 108 -1.59 -5.11 -14.95
N ALA A 109 -1.08 -3.87 -15.04
CA ALA A 109 -1.13 -3.09 -16.26
C ALA A 109 -0.09 -3.63 -17.27
N LEU A 110 -0.43 -3.62 -18.57
CA LEU A 110 0.46 -4.13 -19.62
C LEU A 110 1.87 -3.53 -19.56
N LEU A 111 1.97 -2.21 -19.37
CA LEU A 111 3.26 -1.50 -19.27
C LEU A 111 4.11 -1.94 -18.07
N VAL A 112 3.47 -2.45 -17.01
CA VAL A 112 4.14 -2.96 -15.82
C VAL A 112 4.65 -4.38 -16.09
N ASP A 113 3.84 -5.21 -16.75
CA ASP A 113 4.27 -6.55 -17.18
C ASP A 113 5.44 -6.47 -18.17
N GLU A 114 5.35 -5.62 -19.19
CA GLU A 114 6.43 -5.36 -20.15
C GLU A 114 7.71 -4.87 -19.45
N PHE A 115 7.58 -4.00 -18.43
CA PHE A 115 8.72 -3.52 -17.67
C PHE A 115 9.41 -4.66 -16.91
N LEU A 116 8.65 -5.50 -16.20
CA LEU A 116 9.23 -6.63 -15.45
C LEU A 116 9.87 -7.66 -16.39
N GLU A 117 9.24 -7.95 -17.53
CA GLU A 117 9.80 -8.85 -18.54
C GLU A 117 11.11 -8.31 -19.11
N SER A 118 11.16 -7.03 -19.48
CA SER A 118 12.38 -6.39 -19.99
C SER A 118 13.51 -6.33 -18.96
N GLY A 119 13.16 -6.29 -17.67
CA GLY A 119 14.10 -6.29 -16.56
C GLY A 119 14.51 -7.68 -16.08
N ASP A 120 13.99 -8.76 -16.67
CA ASP A 120 14.13 -10.14 -16.17
C ASP A 120 13.82 -10.24 -14.67
N ILE A 121 12.71 -9.61 -14.27
CA ILE A 121 12.20 -9.59 -12.89
C ILE A 121 11.07 -10.59 -12.80
N ARG A 122 11.29 -11.64 -12.01
CA ARG A 122 10.25 -12.63 -11.70
C ARG A 122 9.26 -12.03 -10.70
N ARG A 123 7.97 -12.16 -11.00
CA ARG A 123 6.89 -11.84 -10.06
C ARG A 123 6.44 -13.12 -9.36
N MET A 124 6.18 -13.05 -8.06
CA MET A 124 5.62 -14.16 -7.29
C MET A 124 4.15 -14.37 -7.68
N ASP A 125 3.74 -15.62 -7.83
CA ASP A 125 2.33 -15.97 -7.93
C ASP A 125 1.65 -15.74 -6.58
N TRP A 126 0.81 -14.71 -6.50
CA TRP A 126 0.13 -14.33 -5.26
C TRP A 126 -1.38 -14.57 -5.35
N PRO A 127 -2.01 -15.23 -4.37
CA PRO A 127 -3.46 -15.39 -4.33
C PRO A 127 -4.15 -14.05 -4.07
N ALA A 128 -5.23 -13.78 -4.81
CA ALA A 128 -6.03 -12.57 -4.61
C ALA A 128 -6.60 -12.52 -3.18
N ARG A 129 -6.67 -11.31 -2.60
CA ARG A 129 -7.27 -11.05 -1.26
C ARG A 129 -6.63 -11.84 -0.12
N SER A 130 -5.32 -12.04 -0.17
CA SER A 130 -4.56 -12.70 0.91
C SER A 130 -3.59 -11.73 1.59
N PRO A 131 -4.08 -10.66 2.26
CA PRO A 131 -3.23 -9.70 2.95
C PRO A 131 -2.52 -10.33 4.16
N ASP A 132 -3.12 -11.35 4.76
CA ASP A 132 -2.58 -12.10 5.91
C ASP A 132 -1.27 -12.82 5.61
N LEU A 133 -1.01 -13.12 4.32
CA LEU A 133 0.21 -13.78 3.89
C LEU A 133 1.36 -12.80 3.63
N ASN A 134 1.09 -11.48 3.54
CA ASN A 134 2.12 -10.47 3.31
C ASN A 134 2.74 -10.02 4.65
N PRO A 135 4.02 -10.30 4.93
CA PRO A 135 4.63 -9.93 6.20
C PRO A 135 4.64 -8.40 6.44
N ILE A 136 4.55 -7.59 5.38
CA ILE A 136 4.54 -6.13 5.51
C ILE A 136 3.26 -5.61 6.17
N GLU A 137 2.15 -6.33 6.09
CA GLU A 137 0.87 -5.95 6.71
C GLU A 137 0.98 -6.01 8.24
N GLN A 138 1.78 -6.95 8.77
CA GLN A 138 2.09 -7.00 10.20
C GLN A 138 2.88 -5.77 10.67
N LEU A 139 3.77 -5.25 9.82
CA LEU A 139 4.54 -4.04 10.11
C LEU A 139 3.73 -2.75 9.91
N ALA A 140 2.78 -2.75 8.96
CA ALA A 140 1.92 -1.61 8.69
C ALA A 140 0.83 -1.41 9.76
N THR A 141 0.42 -2.47 10.46
CA THR A 141 -0.61 -2.44 11.52
C THR A 141 -0.34 -1.37 12.60
N PRO A 142 0.82 -1.36 13.30
CA PRO A 142 1.10 -0.33 14.31
C PRO A 142 1.26 1.08 13.74
N LEU A 143 1.63 1.22 12.46
CA LEU A 143 1.72 2.53 11.80
C LEU A 143 0.34 3.11 11.50
N ARG A 144 -0.66 2.26 11.22
CA ARG A 144 -2.04 2.64 10.93
C ARG A 144 -2.85 2.99 12.20
N GLU A 145 -2.40 2.58 13.39
CA GLU A 145 -3.02 2.95 14.67
C GLU A 145 -2.45 4.27 15.21
N PRO A 146 -3.30 5.18 15.75
CA PRO A 146 -2.79 6.33 16.48
C PRO A 146 -2.01 5.87 17.72
N PRO A 147 -0.97 6.60 18.15
CA PRO A 147 -0.20 6.24 19.33
C PRO A 147 -1.14 6.09 20.54
N ARG A 148 -1.08 4.93 21.20
CA ARG A 148 -1.79 4.71 22.47
C ARG A 148 -1.13 5.62 23.52
N LYS A 149 -1.94 6.50 24.11
CA LYS A 149 -1.52 7.38 25.22
C LYS A 149 -1.20 6.57 26.46
#